data_AF-A0A1F3APR8-F1
#
_entry.id   AF-A0A1F3APR8-F1
#
_cell.length_a   1.000
_cell.length_b   1.000
_cell.length_c   1.000
_cell.angle_alpha   90.00
_cell.angle_beta   90.00
_cell.angle_gamma   90.00
#
_symmetry.space_group_name_H-M   'P 1'
#
loop_
_entity.id
_entity.type
_entity.pdbx_description
1 polymer ?
#
loop_
_entity_poly.entity_id
_entity_poly.type
_entity_poly.pdbx_seq_one_letter_code
_entity_poly.pdbx_strand_id
1 'polypeptide(L)'
;MKTFHRRRNYDEVMKLCKEMGFTVNDNLYTWGGDYITIDGTFGGKEVVLTYNTFDGKFFGALRGEDGMVSFTSNDSGLDGQLWYDEILNFVYVAKMGD
;
A
#
# COMPACT_ATOMS: atom_id res chain seq x y z
N MET A 1 12.01 10.65 -7.25
CA MET A 1 11.73 9.21 -7.09
C MET A 1 12.47 8.69 -5.87
N LYS A 2 11.74 8.21 -4.88
CA LYS A 2 12.34 7.42 -3.80
C LYS A 2 12.92 6.13 -4.36
N THR A 3 14.08 5.72 -3.85
CA THR A 3 14.68 4.43 -4.19
C THR A 3 14.36 3.43 -3.09
N PHE A 4 13.71 2.34 -3.48
CA PHE A 4 13.34 1.26 -2.59
C PHE A 4 14.25 0.06 -2.84
N HIS A 5 14.68 -0.61 -1.77
CA HIS A 5 15.58 -1.77 -1.88
C HIS A 5 14.83 -3.00 -2.36
N ARG A 6 13.64 -3.24 -1.80
CA ARG A 6 12.75 -4.34 -2.16
C ARG A 6 11.32 -4.01 -1.79
N ARG A 7 10.40 -4.79 -2.35
CA ARG A 7 9.00 -4.85 -1.95
C ARG A 7 8.82 -5.71 -0.70
N ARG A 8 7.82 -5.40 0.12
CA ARG A 8 7.44 -6.23 1.27
C ARG A 8 6.67 -7.46 0.81
N ASN A 9 6.90 -8.59 1.45
CA ASN A 9 6.14 -9.82 1.16
C ASN A 9 4.82 -9.83 1.95
N TYR A 10 4.01 -10.87 1.71
CA TYR A 10 2.72 -11.07 2.39
C TYR A 10 2.82 -10.99 3.91
N ASP A 11 3.74 -11.73 4.52
CA ASP A 11 3.92 -11.79 5.98
C ASP A 11 4.29 -10.43 6.58
N GLU A 12 5.21 -9.70 5.94
CA GLU A 12 5.58 -8.35 6.36
C GLU A 12 4.40 -7.38 6.29
N VAL A 13 3.62 -7.43 5.21
CA VAL A 13 2.44 -6.57 5.05
C VAL A 13 1.36 -6.91 6.08
N MET A 14 1.08 -8.20 6.32
CA MET A 14 0.12 -8.62 7.34
C MET A 14 0.53 -8.15 8.74
N LYS A 15 1.81 -8.30 9.08
CA LYS A 15 2.34 -7.85 10.37
C LYS A 15 2.12 -6.35 10.55
N LEU A 16 2.44 -5.55 9.53
CA LEU A 16 2.24 -4.10 9.55
C LEU A 16 0.76 -3.72 9.67
N CYS A 17 -0.13 -4.40 8.94
CA CYS A 17 -1.57 -4.20 9.09
C CYS A 17 -2.04 -4.46 10.52
N LYS A 18 -1.55 -5.54 11.14
CA LYS A 18 -1.88 -5.87 12.54
C LYS A 18 -1.35 -4.81 13.51
N GLU A 19 -0.14 -4.31 13.30
CA GLU A 19 0.46 -3.26 14.14
C GLU A 19 -0.28 -1.92 14.01
N MET A 20 -0.77 -1.60 12.81
CA MET A 20 -1.49 -0.35 12.53
C MET A 20 -3.01 -0.45 12.75
N GLY A 21 -3.52 -1.64 13.04
CA GLY A 21 -4.97 -1.87 13.18
C GLY A 21 -5.74 -1.78 11.85
N PHE A 22 -5.07 -2.04 10.73
CA PHE A 22 -5.70 -2.06 9.41
C PHE A 22 -6.43 -3.37 9.16
N THR A 23 -7.51 -3.28 8.40
CA THR A 23 -8.26 -4.45 7.98
C THR A 23 -7.64 -5.01 6.71
N VAL A 24 -7.45 -6.32 6.65
CA VAL A 24 -6.90 -7.01 5.47
C VAL A 24 -7.91 -8.02 4.95
N ASN A 25 -8.08 -8.03 3.64
CA ASN A 25 -8.76 -9.08 2.90
C ASN A 25 -7.74 -9.73 1.96
N ASP A 26 -7.30 -10.93 2.35
CA ASP A 26 -6.33 -11.73 1.63
C ASP A 26 -6.94 -12.97 0.95
N ASN A 27 -8.27 -12.99 0.74
CA ASN A 27 -8.94 -14.12 0.09
C ASN A 27 -8.31 -14.46 -1.27
N LEU A 28 -8.00 -13.45 -2.09
CA LEU A 28 -7.35 -13.65 -3.38
C LEU A 28 -5.96 -14.30 -3.25
N TYR A 29 -5.22 -13.96 -2.20
CA TYR A 29 -3.94 -14.58 -1.91
C TYR A 29 -4.11 -16.05 -1.48
N THR A 30 -5.04 -16.32 -0.56
CA THR A 30 -5.32 -17.69 -0.08
C THR A 30 -5.84 -18.62 -1.17
N TRP A 31 -6.45 -18.09 -2.23
CA TRP A 31 -6.91 -18.86 -3.39
C TRP A 31 -5.84 -19.07 -4.46
N GLY A 32 -4.58 -18.71 -4.19
CA GLY A 32 -3.45 -18.89 -5.09
C GLY A 32 -3.16 -17.70 -6.00
N GLY A 33 -3.78 -16.54 -5.76
CA GLY A 33 -3.38 -15.27 -6.37
C GLY A 33 -2.28 -14.56 -5.57
N ASP A 34 -1.89 -13.39 -6.05
CA ASP A 34 -0.80 -12.59 -5.44
C ASP A 34 -1.30 -11.31 -4.76
N TYR A 35 -2.63 -11.12 -4.71
CA TYR A 35 -3.26 -9.86 -4.32
C TYR A 35 -3.80 -9.90 -2.90
N ILE A 36 -3.58 -8.83 -2.18
CA ILE A 36 -4.21 -8.54 -0.89
C ILE A 36 -4.82 -7.15 -0.93
N THR A 37 -6.00 -6.98 -0.31
CA THR A 37 -6.66 -5.69 -0.15
C THR A 37 -6.54 -5.24 1.29
N ILE A 38 -6.12 -4.01 1.50
CA ILE A 38 -5.87 -3.38 2.79
C ILE A 38 -6.80 -2.18 2.89
N ASP A 39 -7.52 -2.07 4.00
CA ASP A 39 -8.37 -0.95 4.34
C ASP A 39 -7.81 -0.30 5.61
N GLY A 40 -7.42 0.98 5.50
CA GLY A 40 -6.74 1.67 6.57
C GLY A 40 -6.61 3.17 6.34
N THR A 41 -5.92 3.84 7.24
CA THR A 41 -5.71 5.29 7.18
C THR A 41 -4.22 5.59 7.00
N PHE A 42 -3.86 6.24 5.89
CA PHE A 42 -2.49 6.64 5.56
C PHE A 42 -2.39 8.16 5.53
N GLY A 43 -1.49 8.76 6.30
CA GLY A 43 -1.32 10.21 6.36
C GLY A 43 -2.63 10.99 6.60
N GLY A 44 -3.56 10.43 7.38
CA GLY A 44 -4.86 11.04 7.67
C GLY A 44 -5.92 10.88 6.58
N LYS A 45 -5.68 10.06 5.54
CA LYS A 45 -6.65 9.73 4.50
C LYS A 45 -7.08 8.28 4.62
N GLU A 46 -8.38 8.03 4.55
CA GLU A 46 -8.92 6.68 4.43
C GLU A 46 -8.63 6.12 3.03
N VAL A 47 -8.04 4.93 2.99
CA VAL A 47 -7.54 4.31 1.76
C VAL A 47 -7.94 2.86 1.71
N VAL A 48 -8.42 2.44 0.55
CA VAL A 48 -8.50 1.03 0.17
C VAL A 48 -7.38 0.75 -0.83
N LEU A 49 -6.43 -0.08 -0.45
CA LEU A 49 -5.23 -0.38 -1.23
C LEU A 49 -5.22 -1.86 -1.61
N THR A 50 -5.17 -2.18 -2.90
CA THR A 50 -4.91 -3.54 -3.37
C THR A 50 -3.46 -3.65 -3.81
N TYR A 51 -2.72 -4.52 -3.13
CA TYR A 51 -1.30 -4.73 -3.30
C TYR A 51 -1.02 -6.11 -3.92
N ASN A 52 -0.18 -6.16 -4.94
CA ASN A 52 0.34 -7.38 -5.53
C ASN A 52 1.69 -7.71 -4.89
N THR A 53 1.74 -8.77 -4.09
CA THR A 53 2.94 -9.22 -3.37
C THR A 53 4.02 -9.80 -4.30
N PHE A 54 3.63 -10.28 -5.50
CA PHE A 54 4.54 -10.88 -6.46
C PHE A 54 5.37 -9.85 -7.23
N ASP A 55 4.78 -8.76 -7.72
CA ASP A 55 5.49 -7.72 -8.48
C ASP A 55 5.71 -6.42 -7.67
N GLY A 56 4.96 -6.24 -6.59
CA GLY A 56 5.03 -5.06 -5.73
C GLY A 56 4.23 -3.88 -6.24
N LYS A 57 3.44 -4.04 -7.30
CA LYS A 57 2.51 -3.02 -7.78
C LYS A 57 1.31 -2.89 -6.85
N PHE A 58 0.71 -1.71 -6.82
CA PHE A 58 -0.56 -1.49 -6.15
C PHE A 58 -1.46 -0.56 -6.93
N PHE A 59 -2.75 -0.68 -6.65
CA PHE A 59 -3.77 0.28 -7.01
C PHE A 59 -4.65 0.50 -5.79
N GLY A 60 -5.14 1.72 -5.62
CA GLY A 60 -5.97 2.04 -4.48
C GLY A 60 -6.96 3.14 -4.79
N ALA A 61 -7.80 3.42 -3.80
CA ALA A 61 -8.73 4.52 -3.82
C ALA A 61 -8.71 5.24 -2.48
N LEU A 62 -8.65 6.56 -2.52
CA LEU A 62 -8.92 7.41 -1.36
C LEU A 62 -10.43 7.51 -1.17
N ARG A 63 -10.93 7.35 0.06
CA ARG A 63 -12.29 7.72 0.42
C ARG A 63 -12.27 9.19 0.82
N GLY A 64 -12.90 10.04 0.01
CA GLY A 64 -13.11 11.45 0.31
C GLY A 64 -14.59 11.80 0.42
N GLU A 65 -14.90 12.99 0.95
CA GLU A 65 -16.28 13.52 1.01
C GLU A 65 -16.93 13.64 -0.39
N ASP A 66 -16.13 13.87 -1.44
CA ASP A 66 -16.60 14.05 -2.82
C ASP A 66 -16.63 12.73 -3.63
N GLY A 67 -16.21 11.61 -3.03
CA GLY A 67 -16.18 10.29 -3.67
C GLY A 67 -14.83 9.58 -3.59
N MET A 68 -14.69 8.53 -4.40
CA MET A 68 -13.47 7.72 -4.45
C MET A 68 -12.49 8.25 -5.50
N VAL A 69 -11.27 8.58 -5.07
CA VAL A 69 -10.19 8.98 -5.98
C VAL A 69 -9.21 7.83 -6.15
N SER A 70 -9.18 7.24 -7.35
CA SER A 70 -8.27 6.13 -7.67
C SER A 70 -6.83 6.60 -7.90
N PHE A 71 -5.86 5.80 -7.47
CA PHE A 71 -4.43 6.01 -7.72
C PHE A 71 -3.71 4.67 -7.91
N THR A 72 -2.50 4.71 -8.46
CA THR A 72 -1.67 3.53 -8.70
C THR A 72 -0.23 3.75 -8.25
N SER A 73 0.56 2.67 -8.21
CA SER A 73 2.00 2.76 -7.96
C SER A 73 2.80 3.57 -8.98
N ASN A 74 2.18 3.94 -10.10
CA ASN A 74 2.80 4.68 -11.20
C ASN A 74 2.43 6.17 -11.20
N ASP A 75 1.64 6.63 -10.24
CA ASP A 75 1.22 8.02 -10.13
C ASP A 75 2.33 8.90 -9.53
N SER A 76 3.33 9.25 -10.35
CA SER A 76 4.44 10.11 -9.91
C SER A 76 4.03 11.53 -9.53
N GLY A 77 2.82 11.96 -9.91
CA GLY A 77 2.25 13.24 -9.47
C GLY A 77 1.86 13.27 -7.98
N LEU A 78 1.84 12.11 -7.32
CA LEU A 78 1.51 11.96 -5.91
C LEU A 78 2.75 11.83 -5.00
N ASP A 79 3.95 11.66 -5.58
CA ASP A 79 5.22 11.66 -4.85
C ASP A 79 5.35 12.93 -3.99
N GLY A 80 5.67 12.74 -2.71
CA GLY A 80 5.81 13.84 -1.75
C GLY A 80 4.53 14.21 -1.00
N GLN A 81 3.37 13.69 -1.39
CA GLN A 81 2.17 13.79 -0.55
C GLN A 81 2.29 12.83 0.64
N LEU A 82 2.05 13.33 1.87
CA LEU A 82 2.22 12.55 3.10
C LEU A 82 1.53 11.18 3.07
N TRP A 83 0.26 11.15 2.65
CA TRP A 83 -0.52 9.90 2.59
C TRP A 83 0.04 8.91 1.56
N TYR A 84 0.51 9.39 0.40
CA TYR A 84 1.03 8.53 -0.65
C TYR A 84 2.43 8.03 -0.29
N ASP A 85 3.23 8.89 0.33
CA ASP A 85 4.55 8.54 0.82
C ASP A 85 4.49 7.47 1.92
N GLU A 86 3.52 7.55 2.82
CA GLU A 86 3.24 6.51 3.82
C GLU A 86 2.82 5.18 3.17
N ILE A 87 2.01 5.20 2.11
CA ILE A 87 1.68 4.00 1.34
C ILE A 87 2.94 3.39 0.74
N LEU A 88 3.80 4.20 0.12
CA LEU A 88 5.07 3.74 -0.45
C LEU A 88 5.97 3.15 0.63
N ASN A 89 6.10 3.81 1.78
CA ASN A 89 6.86 3.31 2.93
C ASN A 89 6.20 2.08 3.58
N PHE A 90 4.91 1.84 3.33
CA PHE A 90 4.14 0.69 3.79
C PHE A 90 4.32 -0.55 2.89
N VAL A 91 4.37 -0.39 1.58
CA VAL A 91 4.53 -1.55 0.65
C VAL A 91 5.97 -1.82 0.26
N TYR A 92 6.87 -0.85 0.43
CA TYR A 92 8.27 -0.95 0.07
C TYR A 92 9.20 -0.76 1.27
N VAL A 93 10.36 -1.42 1.22
CA VAL A 93 11.45 -1.21 2.17
C VAL A 93 12.35 -0.14 1.58
N ALA A 94 12.41 1.02 2.25
CA ALA A 94 13.31 2.11 1.86
C ALA A 94 14.75 1.61 1.85
N LYS A 95 15.52 2.03 0.83
CA LYS A 95 16.97 1.81 0.86
C LYS A 95 17.53 2.78 1.90
N MET A 96 17.84 2.29 3.10
CA MET A 96 18.64 3.07 4.05
C MET A 96 19.97 3.38 3.35
N GLY A 97 20.25 4.68 3.18
CA GLY A 97 21.57 5.13 2.76
C GLY A 97 22.55 4.75 3.87
N ASP A 98 23.57 3.99 3.52
CA ASP A 98 24.81 3.91 4.28
C ASP A 98 25.58 5.23 4.14
#